data_AF-A0A958WA89-F1
#
_entry.id   AF-A0A958WA89-F1
#
_cell.length_a   1.000
_cell.length_b   1.000
_cell.length_c   1.000
_cell.angle_alpha   90.00
_cell.angle_beta   90.00
_cell.angle_gamma   90.00
#
_symmetry.space_group_name_H-M   'P 1'
#
loop_
_entity.id
_entity.type
_entity.pdbx_description
1 polymer ?
#
loop_
_entity_poly.entity_id
_entity_poly.type
_entity_poly.pdbx_seq_one_letter_code
_entity_poly.pdbx_strand_id
1 'polypeptide(L)'
;MGVKIGFAGDFCPQARIEQLFLDNNWKPAFEEVRELFSENQLSIVDMECPLIKGGRPIPKSGPNLKSLPETAEILSYLGVDIVATANNHFFDYEKEGMLSTFEALGLHNIQWVGSGMNLEQASKPLIVELNGLRFAIINATENEWSTTHGDQPGTNPMEPVHLFRQITESKKVADFAIVIAHGGYEFYNLPSKRIKELYHFFVDAGADAVISHHTHTISGHEVYKQCPIFYGIGNFCFDMPGKRDNPWNFGQLVQLDFTKGQPIGFTYSFIEQNNEEPVIRVIEGEEYEKLNSLVLELNDIILDDDRLQKAFTEYCNSIGGVYRTWIQPYSGKYLASMFKRGFLPSLLGKTKRRLITNLIRSESNRDVLLSALEKEITGWSKK
;
A
#
# COMPACT_ATOMS: atom_id res chain seq x y z
N MET A 1 8.78 3.26 -30.14
CA MET A 1 9.54 2.44 -29.16
C MET A 1 8.70 2.40 -27.90
N GLY A 2 8.51 1.21 -27.32
CA GLY A 2 7.76 1.08 -26.06
C GLY A 2 8.53 1.66 -24.87
N VAL A 3 7.81 1.94 -23.79
CA VAL A 3 8.37 2.35 -22.50
C VAL A 3 7.99 1.30 -21.47
N LYS A 4 8.99 0.72 -20.80
CA LYS A 4 8.84 -0.25 -19.72
C LYS A 4 8.98 0.45 -18.38
N ILE A 5 7.96 0.33 -17.54
CA ILE A 5 7.95 0.86 -16.17
C ILE A 5 7.81 -0.31 -15.21
N GLY A 6 8.77 -0.43 -14.29
CA GLY A 6 8.81 -1.45 -13.25
C GLY A 6 8.16 -0.97 -11.96
N PHE A 7 7.54 -1.90 -11.24
CA PHE A 7 6.89 -1.69 -9.95
C PHE A 7 7.35 -2.79 -8.98
N ALA A 8 7.81 -2.39 -7.81
CA ALA A 8 8.07 -3.31 -6.70
C ALA A 8 7.14 -2.98 -5.52
N GLY A 9 6.84 -4.01 -4.75
CA GLY A 9 6.01 -3.94 -3.55
C GLY A 9 6.60 -3.15 -2.39
N ASP A 10 6.04 -3.39 -1.20
CA ASP A 10 6.27 -2.54 -0.04
C ASP A 10 7.73 -2.62 0.45
N PHE A 11 8.36 -1.46 0.63
CA PHE A 11 9.74 -1.27 1.05
C PHE A 11 9.79 -0.59 2.42
N CYS A 12 10.15 -1.38 3.43
CA CYS A 12 10.43 -0.98 4.81
C CYS A 12 11.72 -1.68 5.27
N PRO A 13 12.90 -1.10 4.99
CA PRO A 13 14.20 -1.74 5.23
C PRO A 13 14.57 -1.68 6.73
N GLN A 14 13.79 -2.34 7.57
CA GLN A 14 13.96 -2.40 9.02
C GLN A 14 14.54 -3.74 9.48
N ALA A 15 14.64 -3.93 10.80
CA ALA A 15 15.07 -5.17 11.43
C ALA A 15 16.43 -5.66 10.88
N ARG A 16 16.52 -6.87 10.33
CA ARG A 16 17.82 -7.41 9.88
C ARG A 16 18.39 -6.64 8.69
N ILE A 17 17.56 -6.05 7.84
CA ILE A 17 18.03 -5.24 6.70
C ILE A 17 18.69 -3.95 7.19
N GLU A 18 18.08 -3.26 8.16
CA GLU A 18 18.68 -2.08 8.79
C GLU A 18 20.02 -2.42 9.46
N GLN A 19 20.10 -3.59 10.12
CA GLN A 19 21.34 -4.08 10.71
C GLN A 19 22.43 -4.38 9.67
N LEU A 20 22.10 -5.05 8.56
CA LEU A 20 23.04 -5.25 7.46
C LEU A 20 23.53 -3.92 6.88
N PHE A 21 22.68 -2.90 6.87
CA PHE A 21 23.05 -1.57 6.41
C PHE A 21 24.09 -0.94 7.35
N LEU A 22 23.84 -0.96 8.66
CA LEU A 22 24.77 -0.49 9.69
C LEU A 22 26.12 -1.21 9.66
N ASP A 23 26.10 -2.51 9.35
CA ASP A 23 27.31 -3.35 9.24
C ASP A 23 28.02 -3.20 7.87
N ASN A 24 27.49 -2.36 6.98
CA ASN A 24 27.99 -2.12 5.62
C ASN A 24 28.09 -3.39 4.76
N ASN A 25 27.15 -4.33 4.95
CA ASN A 25 27.09 -5.62 4.27
C ASN A 25 25.71 -5.90 3.65
N TRP A 26 25.01 -4.84 3.24
CA TRP A 26 23.64 -4.94 2.73
C TRP A 26 23.56 -5.28 1.24
N LYS A 27 24.55 -4.88 0.42
CA LYS A 27 24.52 -5.07 -1.05
C LYS A 27 24.26 -6.52 -1.50
N PRO A 28 24.89 -7.55 -0.91
CA PRO A 28 24.63 -8.94 -1.30
C PRO A 28 23.16 -9.37 -1.15
N ALA A 29 22.38 -8.72 -0.28
CA ALA A 29 20.96 -9.02 -0.11
C ALA A 29 20.09 -8.61 -1.32
N PHE A 30 20.59 -7.74 -2.18
CA PHE A 30 19.84 -7.11 -3.27
C PHE A 30 20.42 -7.40 -4.67
N GLU A 31 21.58 -8.04 -4.78
CA GLU A 31 22.28 -8.21 -6.06
C GLU A 31 21.45 -8.98 -7.09
N GLU A 32 20.72 -10.02 -6.67
CA GLU A 32 19.91 -10.87 -7.55
C GLU A 32 18.76 -10.11 -8.21
N VAL A 33 18.07 -9.25 -7.45
CA VAL A 33 16.93 -8.48 -7.98
C VAL A 33 17.35 -7.23 -8.73
N ARG A 34 18.59 -6.76 -8.58
CA ARG A 34 19.09 -5.54 -9.22
C ARG A 34 19.03 -5.61 -10.74
N GLU A 35 19.28 -6.79 -11.33
CA GLU A 35 19.20 -6.97 -12.78
C GLU A 35 17.78 -6.67 -13.30
N LEU A 36 16.74 -7.09 -12.58
CA LEU A 36 15.33 -6.87 -12.97
C LEU A 36 14.95 -5.39 -12.96
N PHE A 37 15.53 -4.58 -12.06
CA PHE A 37 15.31 -3.13 -12.08
C PHE A 37 15.98 -2.47 -13.29
N SER A 38 17.15 -2.98 -13.71
CA SER A 38 17.91 -2.44 -14.85
C SER A 38 17.24 -2.66 -16.22
N GLU A 39 16.26 -3.56 -16.29
CA GLU A 39 15.46 -3.79 -17.51
C GLU A 39 14.40 -2.70 -17.76
N ASN A 40 14.13 -1.87 -16.75
CA ASN A 40 13.12 -0.81 -16.82
C ASN A 40 13.73 0.52 -17.23
N GLN A 41 12.95 1.35 -17.91
CA GLN A 41 13.31 2.76 -18.15
C GLN A 41 12.90 3.67 -16.99
N LEU A 42 12.03 3.18 -16.11
CA LEU A 42 11.60 3.82 -14.88
C LEU A 42 11.20 2.75 -13.88
N SER A 43 11.70 2.83 -12.65
CA SER A 43 11.34 1.91 -11.56
C SER A 43 10.67 2.65 -10.42
N ILE A 44 9.54 2.12 -9.95
CA ILE A 44 8.71 2.68 -8.87
C ILE A 44 8.57 1.68 -7.73
N VAL A 45 8.74 2.15 -6.49
CA VAL A 45 8.63 1.31 -5.28
C VAL A 45 7.72 1.98 -4.25
N ASP A 46 6.92 1.23 -3.50
CA ASP A 46 6.18 1.79 -2.37
C ASP A 46 7.06 1.92 -1.12
N MET A 47 7.31 3.16 -0.68
CA MET A 47 8.09 3.45 0.52
C MET A 47 7.17 3.43 1.73
N GLU A 48 7.04 2.25 2.32
CA GLU A 48 6.07 1.94 3.37
C GLU A 48 6.32 2.69 4.68
N CYS A 49 7.56 3.10 4.96
CA CYS A 49 7.90 3.76 6.22
C CYS A 49 8.67 5.06 6.02
N PRO A 50 8.53 6.04 6.94
CA PRO A 50 9.40 7.21 6.95
C PRO A 50 10.84 6.80 7.31
N LEU A 51 11.80 7.46 6.68
CA LEU A 51 13.21 7.31 6.99
C LEU A 51 13.64 8.37 8.01
N ILE A 52 13.89 7.95 9.25
CA ILE A 52 14.23 8.82 10.39
C ILE A 52 15.02 8.06 11.47
N LYS A 53 16.11 8.66 11.98
CA LYS A 53 16.91 8.06 13.06
C LYS A 53 16.18 8.06 14.41
N GLY A 54 15.43 9.12 14.68
CA GLY A 54 14.77 9.40 15.97
C GLY A 54 13.28 9.69 15.81
N GLY A 55 12.79 10.71 16.52
CA GLY A 55 11.41 11.17 16.46
C GLY A 55 10.48 10.49 17.47
N ARG A 56 9.38 11.20 17.78
CA ARG A 56 8.30 10.67 18.62
C ARG A 56 7.22 10.09 17.70
N PRO A 57 6.84 8.81 17.86
CA PRO A 57 5.78 8.24 17.04
C PRO A 57 4.41 8.84 17.40
N ILE A 58 3.52 8.88 16.41
CA ILE A 58 2.12 9.26 16.62
C ILE A 58 1.38 8.21 17.45
N PRO A 59 0.41 8.61 18.30
CA PRO A 59 -0.44 7.68 19.01
C PRO A 59 -1.50 7.10 18.06
N LYS A 60 -1.18 5.99 17.38
CA LYS A 60 -2.10 5.29 16.47
C LYS A 60 -2.38 3.84 16.90
N SER A 61 -3.39 3.26 16.26
CA SER A 61 -3.59 1.80 16.24
C SER A 61 -2.58 1.16 15.29
N GLY A 62 -2.07 -0.02 15.66
CA GLY A 62 -1.03 -0.71 14.88
C GLY A 62 0.39 -0.30 15.27
N PRO A 63 1.43 -0.85 14.61
CA PRO A 63 2.81 -0.45 14.86
C PRO A 63 3.10 0.94 14.26
N ASN A 64 4.14 1.60 14.79
CA ASN A 64 4.79 2.71 14.11
C ASN A 64 6.04 2.17 13.42
N LEU A 65 6.13 2.35 12.11
CA LEU A 65 7.25 1.89 11.28
C LEU A 65 8.22 3.03 11.00
N LYS A 66 9.51 2.69 10.90
CA LYS A 66 10.57 3.57 10.41
C LYS A 66 11.78 2.77 9.97
N SER A 67 12.68 3.40 9.23
CA SER A 67 14.05 2.95 9.01
C SER A 67 15.03 4.12 9.04
N LEU A 68 16.34 3.87 9.00
CA LEU A 68 17.37 4.91 8.92
C LEU A 68 17.30 5.69 7.59
N PRO A 69 17.50 7.03 7.60
CA PRO A 69 17.66 7.86 6.39
C PRO A 69 18.62 7.30 5.36
N GLU A 70 19.74 6.74 5.80
CA GLU A 70 20.78 6.23 4.92
C GLU A 70 20.33 5.01 4.10
N THR A 71 19.29 4.29 4.52
CA THR A 71 18.76 3.16 3.74
C THR A 71 18.14 3.58 2.40
N ALA A 72 17.93 4.88 2.15
CA ALA A 72 17.63 5.41 0.82
C ALA A 72 18.71 5.04 -0.22
N GLU A 73 19.96 4.78 0.20
CA GLU A 73 21.03 4.31 -0.68
C GLU A 73 20.69 2.97 -1.34
N ILE A 74 19.91 2.10 -0.67
CA ILE A 74 19.47 0.82 -1.22
C ILE A 74 18.64 1.04 -2.49
N LEU A 75 17.69 1.98 -2.44
CA LEU A 75 16.85 2.33 -3.58
C LEU A 75 17.67 2.88 -4.75
N SER A 76 18.65 3.75 -4.46
CA SER A 76 19.57 4.28 -5.48
C SER A 76 20.42 3.19 -6.12
N TYR A 77 20.94 2.25 -5.32
CA TYR A 77 21.73 1.11 -5.81
C TYR A 77 20.94 0.16 -6.71
N LEU A 78 19.65 -0.02 -6.42
CA LEU A 78 18.72 -0.78 -7.26
C LEU A 78 18.36 -0.05 -8.56
N GLY A 79 18.56 1.27 -8.64
CA GLY A 79 18.11 2.09 -9.78
C GLY A 79 16.63 2.46 -9.71
N VAL A 80 16.11 2.67 -8.49
CA VAL A 80 14.75 3.20 -8.28
C VAL A 80 14.72 4.69 -8.58
N ASP A 81 13.77 5.12 -9.39
CA ASP A 81 13.61 6.52 -9.82
C ASP A 81 12.57 7.26 -8.99
N ILE A 82 11.49 6.57 -8.60
CA ILE A 82 10.33 7.15 -7.91
C ILE A 82 9.94 6.26 -6.73
N VAL A 83 9.59 6.87 -5.61
CA VAL A 83 8.86 6.19 -4.54
C VAL A 83 7.42 6.69 -4.40
N ALA A 84 6.48 5.76 -4.27
CA ALA A 84 5.15 6.04 -3.76
C ALA A 84 5.23 6.21 -2.23
N THR A 85 4.54 7.20 -1.69
CA THR A 85 4.62 7.59 -0.26
C THR A 85 3.26 7.81 0.38
N ALA A 86 2.17 7.72 -0.40
CA ALA A 86 0.84 7.62 0.14
C ALA A 86 0.58 6.19 0.59
N ASN A 87 0.84 5.94 1.88
CA ASN A 87 0.47 4.74 2.61
C ASN A 87 0.10 5.11 4.05
N ASN A 88 -0.35 4.13 4.83
CA ASN A 88 -0.85 4.32 6.20
C ASN A 88 0.27 4.57 7.24
N HIS A 89 1.53 4.36 6.88
CA HIS A 89 2.68 4.41 7.77
C HIS A 89 3.62 5.61 7.53
N PHE A 90 3.55 6.27 6.38
CA PHE A 90 4.46 7.37 6.01
C PHE A 90 4.48 8.55 6.99
N PHE A 91 3.39 8.76 7.75
CA PHE A 91 3.27 9.81 8.76
C PHE A 91 3.47 9.33 10.20
N ASP A 92 3.99 8.12 10.41
CA ASP A 92 4.12 7.52 11.74
C ASP A 92 4.98 8.35 12.70
N TYR A 93 5.83 9.24 12.17
CA TYR A 93 6.70 10.18 12.90
C TYR A 93 6.44 11.64 12.51
N GLU A 94 5.18 11.92 12.14
CA GLU A 94 4.67 13.24 11.75
C GLU A 94 5.53 13.93 10.67
N LYS A 95 5.52 15.27 10.68
CA LYS A 95 6.26 16.12 9.76
C LYS A 95 7.78 15.87 9.80
N GLU A 96 8.33 15.51 10.95
CA GLU A 96 9.77 15.24 11.11
C GLU A 96 10.19 14.03 10.26
N GLY A 97 9.43 12.93 10.34
CA GLY A 97 9.65 11.72 9.55
C GLY A 97 9.56 12.00 8.05
N MET A 98 8.55 12.74 7.61
CA MET A 98 8.38 13.09 6.19
C MET A 98 9.56 13.92 5.66
N LEU A 99 9.93 14.98 6.38
CA LEU A 99 11.01 15.88 5.92
C LEU A 99 12.36 15.17 5.88
N SER A 100 12.66 14.35 6.89
CA SER A 100 13.86 13.51 6.92
C SER A 100 13.90 12.54 5.72
N THR A 101 12.74 11.98 5.37
CA THR A 101 12.61 11.11 4.19
C THR A 101 12.86 11.88 2.89
N PHE A 102 12.24 13.05 2.72
CA PHE A 102 12.43 13.87 1.51
C PHE A 102 13.88 14.33 1.33
N GLU A 103 14.56 14.67 2.42
CA GLU A 103 15.99 14.99 2.39
C GLU A 103 16.82 13.78 1.95
N ALA A 104 16.57 12.60 2.53
CA ALA A 104 17.26 11.37 2.17
C ALA A 104 17.05 10.99 0.69
N LEU A 105 15.81 11.05 0.20
CA LEU A 105 15.50 10.79 -1.21
C LEU A 105 16.18 11.80 -2.14
N GLY A 106 16.18 13.08 -1.76
CA GLY A 106 16.84 14.16 -2.52
C GLY A 106 18.35 13.97 -2.67
N LEU A 107 19.04 13.46 -1.64
CA LEU A 107 20.47 13.13 -1.72
C LEU A 107 20.79 12.04 -2.76
N HIS A 108 19.82 11.17 -3.04
CA HIS A 108 19.94 10.07 -4.00
C HIS A 108 19.27 10.35 -5.36
N ASN A 109 18.77 11.57 -5.58
CA ASN A 109 18.00 11.97 -6.77
C ASN A 109 16.74 11.11 -7.02
N ILE A 110 16.11 10.61 -5.96
CA ILE A 110 14.89 9.82 -6.03
C ILE A 110 13.70 10.76 -5.90
N GLN A 111 12.77 10.69 -6.84
CA GLN A 111 11.53 11.46 -6.80
C GLN A 111 10.49 10.75 -5.94
N TRP A 112 9.45 11.47 -5.49
CA TRP A 112 8.36 10.87 -4.74
C TRP A 112 7.00 11.41 -5.19
N VAL A 113 5.95 10.66 -4.87
CA VAL A 113 4.56 11.03 -5.14
C VAL A 113 3.65 10.56 -4.01
N GLY A 114 2.55 11.27 -3.77
CA GLY A 114 1.51 10.85 -2.81
C GLY A 114 1.60 11.48 -1.41
N SER A 115 2.58 12.34 -1.14
CA SER A 115 2.72 13.01 0.15
C SER A 115 3.23 14.45 0.00
N GLY A 116 2.92 15.31 0.98
CA GLY A 116 3.27 16.72 0.91
C GLY A 116 2.98 17.48 2.20
N MET A 117 3.31 18.78 2.22
CA MET A 117 3.08 19.64 3.40
C MET A 117 1.61 20.07 3.58
N ASN A 118 0.75 19.73 2.61
CA ASN A 118 -0.69 19.93 2.62
C ASN A 118 -1.33 19.01 1.56
N LEU A 119 -2.66 18.96 1.52
CA LEU A 119 -3.41 18.15 0.54
C LEU A 119 -3.09 18.54 -0.91
N GLU A 120 -2.90 19.83 -1.21
CA GLU A 120 -2.57 20.28 -2.57
C GLU A 120 -1.25 19.66 -3.06
N GLN A 121 -0.21 19.67 -2.23
CA GLN A 121 1.07 19.04 -2.54
C GLN A 121 0.98 17.52 -2.58
N ALA A 122 0.33 16.91 -1.57
CA ALA A 122 0.21 15.45 -1.48
C ALA A 122 -0.53 14.85 -2.67
N SER A 123 -1.55 15.56 -3.16
CA SER A 123 -2.38 15.13 -4.29
C SER A 123 -1.86 15.54 -5.67
N LYS A 124 -0.69 16.19 -5.74
CA LYS A 124 -0.11 16.59 -7.02
C LYS A 124 0.45 15.37 -7.76
N PRO A 125 -0.04 15.04 -8.96
CA PRO A 125 0.53 13.98 -9.77
C PRO A 125 1.98 14.29 -10.17
N LEU A 126 2.82 13.27 -10.21
CA LEU A 126 4.18 13.40 -10.75
C LEU A 126 4.14 13.16 -12.26
N ILE A 127 4.58 14.14 -13.05
CA ILE A 127 4.65 14.01 -14.51
C ILE A 127 6.08 13.72 -14.93
N VAL A 128 6.29 12.58 -15.59
CA VAL A 128 7.59 12.18 -16.14
C VAL A 128 7.50 11.99 -17.65
N GLU A 129 8.58 12.32 -18.36
CA GLU A 129 8.67 12.14 -19.82
C GLU A 129 9.72 11.08 -20.15
N LEU A 130 9.31 10.04 -20.88
CA LEU A 130 10.16 8.92 -21.29
C LEU A 130 9.92 8.66 -22.76
N ASN A 131 10.98 8.69 -23.58
CA ASN A 131 10.90 8.47 -25.02
C ASN A 131 9.82 9.32 -25.74
N GLY A 132 9.62 10.56 -25.28
CA GLY A 132 8.62 11.50 -25.83
C GLY A 132 7.16 11.19 -25.46
N LEU A 133 6.94 10.27 -24.51
CA LEU A 133 5.63 9.98 -23.90
C LEU A 133 5.62 10.55 -22.49
N ARG A 134 4.51 11.19 -22.11
CA ARG A 134 4.31 11.73 -20.76
C ARG A 134 3.46 10.79 -19.92
N PHE A 135 3.91 10.51 -18.71
CA PHE A 135 3.25 9.66 -17.73
C PHE A 135 2.89 10.49 -16.51
N ALA A 136 1.62 10.43 -16.10
CA ALA A 136 1.18 10.96 -14.82
C ALA A 136 1.12 9.82 -13.81
N ILE A 137 1.94 9.90 -12.77
CA ILE A 137 1.91 8.97 -11.64
C ILE A 137 1.09 9.61 -10.53
N ILE A 138 0.06 8.90 -10.08
CA ILE A 138 -0.83 9.33 -9.01
C ILE A 138 -0.74 8.28 -7.92
N ASN A 139 -0.48 8.68 -6.68
CA ASN A 139 -0.45 7.77 -5.55
C ASN A 139 -1.38 8.26 -4.43
N ALA A 140 -2.19 7.35 -3.89
CA ALA A 140 -3.17 7.64 -2.85
C ALA A 140 -3.37 6.42 -1.93
N THR A 141 -3.79 6.67 -0.68
CA THR A 141 -3.98 5.62 0.33
C THR A 141 -5.37 5.67 0.96
N GLU A 142 -5.90 4.55 1.43
CA GLU A 142 -7.12 4.55 2.25
C GLU A 142 -6.98 5.50 3.46
N ASN A 143 -8.11 6.08 3.86
CA ASN A 143 -8.12 7.13 4.87
C ASN A 143 -7.73 6.59 6.25
N GLU A 144 -6.49 6.88 6.65
CA GLU A 144 -5.87 6.48 7.92
C GLU A 144 -5.14 7.65 8.59
N TRP A 145 -4.44 7.36 9.69
CA TRP A 145 -3.70 8.31 10.52
C TRP A 145 -2.63 9.14 9.77
N SER A 146 -2.24 8.73 8.55
CA SER A 146 -1.25 9.43 7.74
C SER A 146 -1.81 10.48 6.79
N THR A 147 -3.11 10.43 6.53
CA THR A 147 -3.72 11.27 5.48
C THR A 147 -3.90 12.71 5.91
N THR A 148 -3.83 13.61 4.93
CA THR A 148 -4.16 15.03 5.12
C THR A 148 -5.41 15.43 4.35
N HIS A 149 -6.21 16.31 4.96
CA HIS A 149 -7.48 16.82 4.42
C HIS A 149 -7.48 18.35 4.28
N GLY A 150 -6.31 18.99 4.38
CA GLY A 150 -6.19 20.44 4.35
C GLY A 150 -4.74 20.91 4.39
N ASP A 151 -4.44 21.88 5.25
CA ASP A 151 -3.15 22.58 5.26
C ASP A 151 -2.05 21.90 6.10
N GLN A 152 -2.32 20.68 6.59
CA GLN A 152 -1.36 19.91 7.39
C GLN A 152 -0.56 18.94 6.53
N PRO A 153 0.70 18.64 6.89
CA PRO A 153 1.46 17.60 6.20
C PRO A 153 0.78 16.23 6.31
N GLY A 154 0.93 15.41 5.28
CA GLY A 154 0.41 14.04 5.25
C GLY A 154 0.38 13.46 3.85
N THR A 155 -0.35 12.36 3.71
CA THR A 155 -0.51 11.60 2.46
C THR A 155 -1.82 11.92 1.74
N ASN A 156 -1.85 11.68 0.43
CA ASN A 156 -3.02 11.85 -0.43
C ASN A 156 -4.08 10.79 -0.10
N PRO A 157 -5.26 11.16 0.40
CA PRO A 157 -6.31 10.20 0.68
C PRO A 157 -6.94 9.70 -0.62
N MET A 158 -7.30 8.42 -0.66
CA MET A 158 -7.97 7.75 -1.77
C MET A 158 -9.48 8.07 -1.77
N GLU A 159 -9.78 9.36 -1.91
CA GLU A 159 -11.14 9.88 -1.99
C GLU A 159 -11.62 9.88 -3.45
N PRO A 160 -12.68 9.12 -3.80
CA PRO A 160 -13.05 8.88 -5.21
C PRO A 160 -13.28 10.16 -6.03
N VAL A 161 -13.90 11.18 -5.46
CA VAL A 161 -14.17 12.45 -6.14
C VAL A 161 -12.89 13.23 -6.43
N HIS A 162 -11.92 13.19 -5.51
CA HIS A 162 -10.64 13.88 -5.68
C HIS A 162 -9.76 13.14 -6.69
N LEU A 163 -9.71 11.81 -6.61
CA LEU A 163 -8.97 10.98 -7.55
C LEU A 163 -9.54 11.08 -8.97
N PHE A 164 -10.87 11.14 -9.14
CA PHE A 164 -11.49 11.41 -10.44
C PHE A 164 -10.96 12.70 -11.06
N ARG A 165 -10.86 13.79 -10.28
CA ARG A 165 -10.31 15.06 -10.77
C ARG A 165 -8.82 14.95 -11.08
N GLN A 166 -8.03 14.33 -10.21
CA GLN A 166 -6.60 14.13 -10.46
C GLN A 166 -6.35 13.37 -11.77
N ILE A 167 -7.07 12.26 -11.99
CA ILE A 167 -6.93 11.43 -13.19
C ILE A 167 -7.36 12.21 -14.44
N THR A 168 -8.54 12.82 -14.41
CA THR A 168 -9.08 13.54 -15.58
C THR A 168 -8.24 14.78 -15.95
N GLU A 169 -7.73 15.54 -14.97
CA GLU A 169 -6.82 16.65 -15.24
C GLU A 169 -5.45 16.15 -15.75
N SER A 170 -4.93 15.05 -15.19
CA SER A 170 -3.67 14.44 -15.64
C SER A 170 -3.73 14.02 -17.11
N LYS A 171 -4.85 13.43 -17.55
CA LYS A 171 -5.03 13.02 -18.95
C LYS A 171 -5.06 14.18 -19.96
N LYS A 172 -5.21 15.43 -19.52
CA LYS A 172 -5.06 16.61 -20.40
C LYS A 172 -3.59 16.90 -20.73
N VAL A 173 -2.67 16.46 -19.87
CA VAL A 173 -1.23 16.80 -19.93
C VAL A 173 -0.31 15.58 -19.98
N ALA A 174 -0.84 14.37 -19.94
CA ALA A 174 -0.07 13.13 -20.04
C ALA A 174 -0.69 12.18 -21.08
N ASP A 175 0.15 11.38 -21.73
CA ASP A 175 -0.30 10.32 -22.63
C ASP A 175 -0.90 9.16 -21.82
N PHE A 176 -0.29 8.83 -20.67
CA PHE A 176 -0.74 7.78 -19.77
C PHE A 176 -0.90 8.30 -18.32
N ALA A 177 -1.87 7.77 -17.58
CA ALA A 177 -2.06 8.00 -16.16
C ALA A 177 -2.02 6.66 -15.41
N ILE A 178 -1.16 6.53 -14.42
CA ILE A 178 -0.98 5.33 -13.60
C ILE A 178 -1.38 5.68 -12.17
N VAL A 179 -2.28 4.88 -11.59
CA VAL A 179 -2.72 5.03 -10.21
C VAL A 179 -2.05 3.95 -9.35
N ILE A 180 -1.33 4.38 -8.32
CA ILE A 180 -0.76 3.54 -7.28
C ILE A 180 -1.63 3.68 -6.04
N ALA A 181 -2.39 2.65 -5.72
CA ALA A 181 -3.32 2.64 -4.61
C ALA A 181 -2.75 1.87 -3.42
N HIS A 182 -2.79 2.47 -2.23
CA HIS A 182 -2.36 1.79 -1.00
C HIS A 182 -3.58 1.55 -0.10
N GLY A 183 -4.15 0.35 -0.18
CA GLY A 183 -5.36 -0.01 0.56
C GLY A 183 -5.82 -1.44 0.28
N GLY A 184 -6.84 -1.88 1.00
CA GLY A 184 -7.30 -3.27 0.96
C GLY A 184 -7.34 -3.89 2.34
N TYR A 185 -7.15 -5.20 2.43
CA TYR A 185 -7.20 -5.91 3.70
C TYR A 185 -5.89 -6.68 3.90
N GLU A 186 -5.13 -6.31 4.93
CA GLU A 186 -3.89 -7.01 5.28
C GLU A 186 -4.10 -8.53 5.37
N PHE A 187 -3.15 -9.28 4.79
CA PHE A 187 -3.13 -10.75 4.75
C PHE A 187 -4.31 -11.40 4.01
N TYR A 188 -4.97 -10.67 3.10
CA TYR A 188 -6.03 -11.20 2.25
C TYR A 188 -5.71 -10.99 0.76
N ASN A 189 -5.61 -12.09 0.02
CA ASN A 189 -5.13 -12.10 -1.37
C ASN A 189 -6.18 -11.69 -2.43
N LEU A 190 -7.38 -11.26 -2.05
CA LEU A 190 -8.44 -10.86 -2.98
C LEU A 190 -8.97 -9.46 -2.65
N PRO A 191 -9.36 -8.67 -3.65
CA PRO A 191 -10.10 -7.44 -3.38
C PRO A 191 -11.52 -7.77 -2.87
N SER A 192 -12.11 -6.86 -2.09
CA SER A 192 -13.57 -6.84 -1.97
C SER A 192 -14.20 -6.27 -3.23
N LYS A 193 -15.48 -6.56 -3.47
CA LYS A 193 -16.23 -5.96 -4.59
C LYS A 193 -16.13 -4.42 -4.61
N ARG A 194 -16.17 -3.78 -3.44
CA ARG A 194 -15.98 -2.32 -3.30
C ARG A 194 -14.63 -1.85 -3.87
N ILE A 195 -13.54 -2.57 -3.60
CA ILE A 195 -12.19 -2.21 -4.08
C ILE A 195 -12.10 -2.43 -5.59
N LYS A 196 -12.62 -3.56 -6.10
CA LYS A 196 -12.73 -3.83 -7.54
C LYS A 196 -13.50 -2.71 -8.27
N GLU A 197 -14.68 -2.35 -7.78
CA GLU A 197 -15.49 -1.27 -8.33
C GLU A 197 -14.78 0.09 -8.29
N LEU A 198 -14.04 0.39 -7.21
CA LEU A 198 -13.27 1.62 -7.08
C LEU A 198 -12.14 1.70 -8.12
N TYR A 199 -11.40 0.60 -8.34
CA TYR A 199 -10.31 0.58 -9.32
C TYR A 199 -10.83 0.58 -10.75
N HIS A 200 -11.96 -0.08 -11.02
CA HIS A 200 -12.69 0.06 -12.28
C HIS A 200 -13.11 1.52 -12.52
N PHE A 201 -13.58 2.21 -11.49
CA PHE A 201 -13.92 3.63 -11.57
C PHE A 201 -12.70 4.52 -11.90
N PHE A 202 -11.51 4.20 -11.38
CA PHE A 202 -10.29 4.92 -11.76
C PHE A 202 -9.95 4.74 -13.24
N VAL A 203 -10.10 3.51 -13.77
CA VAL A 203 -9.94 3.25 -15.21
C VAL A 203 -11.00 4.00 -16.02
N ASP A 204 -12.26 4.00 -15.57
CA ASP A 204 -13.34 4.76 -16.21
C ASP A 204 -13.11 6.28 -16.21
N ALA A 205 -12.42 6.79 -15.20
CA ALA A 205 -11.98 8.19 -15.12
C ALA A 205 -10.80 8.51 -16.06
N GLY A 206 -10.13 7.49 -16.60
CA GLY A 206 -9.05 7.62 -17.56
C GLY A 206 -7.69 7.10 -17.10
N ALA A 207 -7.60 6.39 -15.97
CA ALA A 207 -6.37 5.70 -15.60
C ALA A 207 -6.09 4.57 -16.61
N ASP A 208 -4.85 4.46 -17.05
CA ASP A 208 -4.41 3.43 -18.01
C ASP A 208 -3.86 2.18 -17.28
N ALA A 209 -3.49 2.30 -16.01
CA ALA A 209 -3.14 1.17 -15.15
C ALA A 209 -3.41 1.49 -13.67
N VAL A 210 -3.67 0.44 -12.87
CA VAL A 210 -3.78 0.54 -11.41
C VAL A 210 -2.89 -0.53 -10.75
N ILE A 211 -1.98 -0.11 -9.87
CA ILE A 211 -1.12 -1.00 -9.07
C ILE A 211 -1.47 -0.80 -7.60
N SER A 212 -1.74 -1.88 -6.87
CA SER A 212 -2.14 -1.82 -5.46
C SER A 212 -1.10 -2.43 -4.52
N HIS A 213 -0.99 -1.83 -3.34
CA HIS A 213 -0.10 -2.19 -2.23
C HIS A 213 -0.93 -2.50 -0.97
N HIS A 214 -0.32 -2.46 0.23
CA HIS A 214 -0.95 -2.59 1.56
C HIS A 214 -1.31 -4.00 2.04
N THR A 215 -1.77 -4.89 1.16
CA THR A 215 -2.21 -6.23 1.60
C THR A 215 -1.07 -7.08 2.18
N HIS A 216 0.18 -6.68 1.94
CA HIS A 216 1.42 -7.41 2.27
C HIS A 216 1.43 -8.86 1.76
N THR A 217 0.64 -9.13 0.73
CA THR A 217 0.54 -10.43 0.08
C THR A 217 0.27 -10.24 -1.41
N ILE A 218 0.71 -11.22 -2.21
CA ILE A 218 0.43 -11.25 -3.64
C ILE A 218 -1.07 -11.49 -3.86
N SER A 219 -1.71 -10.64 -4.64
CA SER A 219 -3.09 -10.78 -5.09
C SER A 219 -3.15 -11.15 -6.58
N GLY A 220 -4.36 -11.38 -7.08
CA GLY A 220 -4.60 -11.49 -8.51
C GLY A 220 -4.61 -10.14 -9.21
N HIS A 221 -4.70 -10.20 -10.53
CA HIS A 221 -4.84 -9.08 -11.44
C HIS A 221 -5.92 -9.36 -12.49
N GLU A 222 -6.42 -8.31 -13.13
CA GLU A 222 -7.30 -8.42 -14.28
C GLU A 222 -6.98 -7.36 -15.33
N VAL A 223 -7.53 -7.52 -16.54
CA VAL A 223 -7.51 -6.49 -17.58
C VAL A 223 -8.92 -5.96 -17.77
N TYR A 224 -9.18 -4.76 -17.24
CA TYR A 224 -10.46 -4.08 -17.39
C TYR A 224 -10.34 -2.98 -18.44
N LYS A 225 -11.14 -3.06 -19.52
CA LYS A 225 -11.09 -2.10 -20.65
C LYS A 225 -9.67 -1.87 -21.20
N GLN A 226 -8.91 -2.95 -21.39
CA GLN A 226 -7.51 -2.94 -21.87
C GLN A 226 -6.49 -2.33 -20.89
N CYS A 227 -6.90 -2.01 -19.66
CA CYS A 227 -6.05 -1.47 -18.60
C CYS A 227 -5.76 -2.56 -17.57
N PRO A 228 -4.48 -2.86 -17.26
CA PRO A 228 -4.14 -3.81 -16.20
C PRO A 228 -4.45 -3.22 -14.81
N ILE A 229 -5.02 -4.04 -13.95
CA ILE A 229 -5.28 -3.74 -12.54
C ILE A 229 -4.65 -4.86 -11.70
N PHE A 230 -3.66 -4.52 -10.88
CA PHE A 230 -3.05 -5.43 -9.90
C PHE A 230 -3.57 -5.08 -8.50
N TYR A 231 -4.20 -6.05 -7.82
CA TYR A 231 -4.89 -5.82 -6.54
C TYR A 231 -4.00 -5.94 -5.29
N GLY A 232 -2.72 -6.26 -5.47
CA GLY A 232 -1.74 -6.41 -4.40
C GLY A 232 -0.50 -7.09 -4.95
N ILE A 233 0.65 -6.43 -4.92
CA ILE A 233 1.91 -7.01 -5.42
C ILE A 233 2.85 -7.50 -4.31
N GLY A 234 2.37 -7.54 -3.06
CA GLY A 234 3.11 -8.06 -1.91
C GLY A 234 4.27 -7.17 -1.45
N ASN A 235 5.17 -7.74 -0.64
CA ASN A 235 6.29 -7.01 -0.07
C ASN A 235 7.54 -7.12 -0.97
N PHE A 236 8.29 -6.04 -1.12
CA PHE A 236 9.60 -6.06 -1.79
C PHE A 236 10.74 -6.27 -0.80
N CYS A 237 10.80 -5.43 0.24
CA CYS A 237 11.80 -5.56 1.29
C CYS A 237 11.19 -5.09 2.61
N PHE A 238 10.64 -6.02 3.38
CA PHE A 238 9.95 -5.72 4.61
C PHE A 238 10.17 -6.87 5.60
N ASP A 239 11.30 -6.82 6.33
CA ASP A 239 11.63 -7.83 7.32
C ASP A 239 10.84 -7.59 8.61
N MET A 240 9.94 -8.52 8.95
CA MET A 240 9.16 -8.45 10.18
C MET A 240 9.45 -9.66 11.07
N PRO A 241 10.02 -9.45 12.27
CA PRO A 241 10.27 -10.53 13.23
C PRO A 241 9.02 -11.38 13.49
N GLY A 242 9.14 -12.69 13.35
CA GLY A 242 8.04 -13.63 13.53
C GLY A 242 7.21 -13.90 12.27
N LYS A 243 7.57 -13.32 11.12
CA LYS A 243 7.04 -13.70 9.79
C LYS A 243 8.10 -14.48 9.01
N ARG A 244 7.95 -15.81 9.03
CA ARG A 244 8.73 -16.78 8.27
C ARG A 244 7.77 -17.76 7.63
N ASP A 245 8.11 -18.27 6.45
CA ASP A 245 7.27 -19.18 5.66
C ASP A 245 5.82 -18.69 5.57
N ASN A 246 5.69 -17.38 5.32
CA ASN A 246 4.43 -16.67 5.40
C ASN A 246 4.19 -15.90 4.09
N PRO A 247 2.92 -15.69 3.67
CA PRO A 247 2.60 -14.81 2.54
C PRO A 247 3.27 -13.43 2.58
N TRP A 248 3.61 -12.93 3.77
CA TRP A 248 4.43 -11.74 4.01
C TRP A 248 5.77 -11.71 3.29
N ASN A 249 6.39 -12.89 3.12
CA ASN A 249 7.72 -13.04 2.53
C ASN A 249 7.69 -13.07 1.01
N PHE A 250 6.54 -12.94 0.36
CA PHE A 250 6.42 -12.99 -1.09
C PHE A 250 5.98 -11.65 -1.68
N GLY A 251 6.53 -11.35 -2.86
CA GLY A 251 6.16 -10.18 -3.65
C GLY A 251 6.27 -10.43 -5.15
N GLN A 252 5.79 -9.47 -5.92
CA GLN A 252 5.92 -9.40 -7.37
C GLN A 252 6.72 -8.17 -7.78
N LEU A 253 7.57 -8.35 -8.78
CA LEU A 253 8.17 -7.28 -9.56
C LEU A 253 7.40 -7.20 -10.87
N VAL A 254 6.53 -6.20 -11.01
CA VAL A 254 5.65 -6.04 -12.18
C VAL A 254 6.30 -5.07 -13.17
N GLN A 255 6.32 -5.43 -14.45
CA GLN A 255 6.76 -4.54 -15.53
C GLN A 255 5.59 -4.28 -16.47
N LEU A 256 5.24 -3.01 -16.68
CA LEU A 256 4.24 -2.58 -17.65
C LEU A 256 4.91 -2.04 -18.92
N ASP A 257 4.44 -2.46 -20.10
CA ASP A 257 4.92 -2.00 -21.41
C ASP A 257 3.89 -1.08 -22.07
N PHE A 258 4.28 0.18 -22.21
CA PHE A 258 3.46 1.24 -22.79
C PHE A 258 3.87 1.52 -24.23
N THR A 259 2.93 1.30 -25.15
CA THR A 259 3.04 1.76 -26.54
C THR A 259 1.79 2.56 -26.90
N LYS A 260 1.98 3.79 -27.40
CA LYS A 260 0.89 4.71 -27.72
C LYS A 260 -0.11 4.07 -28.70
N GLY A 261 -1.38 4.04 -28.32
CA GLY A 261 -2.47 3.48 -29.12
C GLY A 261 -2.54 1.94 -29.14
N GLN A 262 -1.80 1.26 -28.25
CA GLN A 262 -1.88 -0.19 -28.05
C GLN A 262 -2.36 -0.50 -26.62
N PRO A 263 -2.96 -1.68 -26.39
CA PRO A 263 -3.18 -2.18 -25.03
C PRO A 263 -1.86 -2.26 -24.26
N ILE A 264 -1.91 -2.01 -22.95
CA ILE A 264 -0.72 -2.08 -22.09
C ILE A 264 -0.38 -3.55 -21.85
N GLY A 265 0.82 -3.94 -22.27
CA GLY A 265 1.37 -5.25 -21.97
C GLY A 265 1.92 -5.28 -20.54
N PHE A 266 2.04 -6.46 -19.95
CA PHE A 266 2.73 -6.60 -18.68
C PHE A 266 3.36 -7.98 -18.52
N THR A 267 4.41 -8.03 -17.70
CA THR A 267 5.04 -9.25 -17.18
C THR A 267 5.28 -9.07 -15.69
N TYR A 268 5.54 -10.16 -14.97
CA TYR A 268 5.96 -10.08 -13.58
C TYR A 268 6.87 -11.25 -13.21
N SER A 269 7.76 -11.00 -12.26
CA SER A 269 8.57 -12.02 -11.59
C SER A 269 8.15 -12.12 -10.13
N PHE A 270 8.26 -13.31 -9.54
CA PHE A 270 8.03 -13.51 -8.12
C PHE A 270 9.36 -13.38 -7.35
N ILE A 271 9.27 -12.84 -6.15
CA ILE A 271 10.41 -12.74 -5.24
C ILE A 271 10.05 -13.28 -3.85
N GLU A 272 11.06 -13.83 -3.18
CA GLU A 272 11.03 -14.12 -1.75
C GLU A 272 11.92 -13.09 -1.04
N GLN A 273 11.38 -12.42 -0.02
CA GLN A 273 12.06 -11.39 0.74
C GLN A 273 12.15 -11.78 2.21
N ASN A 274 13.36 -11.67 2.75
CA ASN A 274 13.64 -11.75 4.18
C ASN A 274 12.98 -12.95 4.87
N ASN A 275 13.00 -14.13 4.24
CA ASN A 275 12.57 -15.36 4.90
C ASN A 275 13.69 -15.84 5.84
N GLU A 276 14.23 -17.05 5.66
CA GLU A 276 15.31 -17.59 6.51
C GLU A 276 16.46 -16.58 6.67
N GLU A 277 16.96 -16.07 5.56
CA GLU A 277 18.03 -15.07 5.50
C GLU A 277 17.50 -13.68 5.10
N PRO A 278 18.15 -12.57 5.52
CA PRO A 278 17.77 -11.21 5.16
C PRO A 278 18.21 -10.86 3.73
N VAL A 279 17.68 -11.58 2.76
CA VAL A 279 18.00 -11.46 1.32
C VAL A 279 16.71 -11.42 0.51
N ILE A 280 16.79 -10.86 -0.70
CA ILE A 280 15.72 -10.87 -1.67
C ILE A 280 16.16 -11.75 -2.85
N ARG A 281 15.39 -12.79 -3.14
CA ARG A 281 15.67 -13.79 -4.18
C ARG A 281 14.55 -13.82 -5.20
N VAL A 282 14.89 -14.06 -6.46
CA VAL A 282 13.93 -14.36 -7.50
C VAL A 282 13.47 -15.80 -7.34
N ILE A 283 12.17 -16.02 -7.40
CA ILE A 283 11.58 -17.34 -7.27
C ILE A 283 11.53 -18.02 -8.64
N GLU A 284 12.09 -19.22 -8.71
CA GLU A 284 12.10 -20.06 -9.91
C GLU A 284 11.59 -21.48 -9.60
N GLY A 285 11.41 -22.30 -10.65
CA GLY A 285 11.12 -23.73 -10.50
C GLY A 285 9.75 -24.03 -9.87
N GLU A 286 9.70 -25.01 -8.97
CA GLU A 286 8.44 -25.50 -8.41
C GLU A 286 7.67 -24.42 -7.62
N GLU A 287 8.38 -23.57 -6.89
CA GLU A 287 7.77 -22.52 -6.09
C GLU A 287 7.16 -21.41 -6.98
N TYR A 288 7.81 -21.10 -8.10
CA TYR A 288 7.27 -20.22 -9.13
C TYR A 288 5.94 -20.76 -9.67
N GLU A 289 5.89 -22.04 -10.02
CA GLU A 289 4.67 -22.66 -10.57
C GLU A 289 3.52 -22.66 -9.56
N LYS A 290 3.81 -22.83 -8.26
CA LYS A 290 2.80 -22.73 -7.19
C LYS A 290 2.23 -21.32 -7.07
N LEU A 291 3.09 -20.29 -6.99
CA LEU A 291 2.65 -18.90 -6.91
C LEU A 291 1.92 -18.45 -8.17
N ASN A 292 2.39 -18.88 -9.35
CA ASN A 292 1.72 -18.60 -10.61
C ASN A 292 0.33 -19.26 -10.66
N SER A 293 0.21 -20.52 -10.23
CA SER A 293 -1.08 -21.22 -10.14
C SER A 293 -2.04 -20.52 -9.18
N LEU A 294 -1.54 -20.06 -8.02
CA LEU A 294 -2.31 -19.25 -7.08
C LEU A 294 -2.82 -17.96 -7.72
N VAL A 295 -1.95 -17.20 -8.41
CA VAL A 295 -2.36 -15.96 -9.09
C VAL A 295 -3.43 -16.23 -10.14
N LEU A 296 -3.29 -17.30 -10.94
CA LEU A 296 -4.31 -17.68 -11.93
C LEU A 296 -5.67 -18.03 -11.28
N GLU A 297 -5.66 -18.72 -10.13
CA GLU A 297 -6.87 -19.00 -9.37
C GLU A 297 -7.51 -17.71 -8.83
N LEU A 298 -6.70 -16.80 -8.28
CA LEU A 298 -7.16 -15.51 -7.79
C LEU A 298 -7.77 -14.68 -8.91
N ASN A 299 -7.15 -14.65 -10.09
CA ASN A 299 -7.66 -13.97 -11.29
C ASN A 299 -9.04 -14.51 -11.68
N ASP A 300 -9.20 -15.84 -11.71
CA ASP A 300 -10.46 -16.50 -12.04
C ASP A 300 -11.58 -16.17 -11.02
N ILE A 301 -11.23 -16.05 -9.73
CA ILE A 301 -12.18 -15.58 -8.71
C ILE A 301 -12.51 -14.09 -8.89
N ILE A 302 -11.54 -13.25 -9.20
CA ILE A 302 -11.74 -11.80 -9.40
C ILE A 302 -12.70 -11.53 -10.56
N LEU A 303 -12.63 -12.32 -11.64
CA LEU A 303 -13.49 -12.15 -12.81
C LEU A 303 -14.97 -12.54 -12.56
N ASP A 304 -15.26 -13.31 -11.51
CA ASP A 304 -16.61 -13.73 -11.12
C ASP A 304 -17.06 -13.04 -9.83
N ASP A 305 -17.95 -12.05 -9.96
CA ASP A 305 -18.44 -11.24 -8.85
C ASP A 305 -19.12 -12.06 -7.73
N ASP A 306 -19.78 -13.17 -8.05
CA ASP A 306 -20.46 -14.01 -7.06
C ASP A 306 -19.44 -14.82 -6.26
N ARG A 307 -18.42 -15.37 -6.94
CA ARG A 307 -17.30 -16.06 -6.28
C ARG A 307 -16.49 -15.09 -5.44
N LEU A 308 -16.21 -13.89 -5.94
CA LEU A 308 -15.50 -12.84 -5.20
C LEU A 308 -16.25 -12.44 -3.94
N GLN A 309 -17.56 -12.19 -4.04
CA GLN A 309 -18.40 -11.84 -2.90
C GLN A 309 -18.48 -12.98 -1.87
N LYS A 310 -18.54 -14.24 -2.33
CA LYS A 310 -18.51 -15.41 -1.46
C LYS A 310 -17.19 -15.49 -0.69
N ALA A 311 -16.05 -15.40 -1.40
CA ALA A 311 -14.72 -15.43 -0.79
C ALA A 311 -14.54 -14.32 0.25
N PHE A 312 -15.00 -13.09 -0.06
CA PHE A 312 -14.94 -11.98 0.88
C PHE A 312 -15.82 -12.20 2.11
N THR A 313 -17.00 -12.80 1.95
CA THR A 313 -17.87 -13.16 3.07
C THR A 313 -17.21 -14.20 3.99
N GLU A 314 -16.54 -15.20 3.41
CA GLU A 314 -15.77 -16.21 4.15
C GLU A 314 -14.60 -15.57 4.93
N TYR A 315 -13.89 -14.63 4.31
CA TYR A 315 -12.87 -13.82 4.99
C TYR A 315 -13.46 -13.01 6.16
N CYS A 316 -14.53 -12.26 5.95
CA CYS A 316 -15.20 -11.51 7.02
C CYS A 316 -15.64 -12.42 8.19
N ASN A 317 -16.07 -13.65 7.89
CA ASN A 317 -16.44 -14.62 8.93
C ASN A 317 -15.22 -15.11 9.72
N SER A 318 -14.08 -15.35 9.06
CA SER A 318 -12.85 -15.84 9.69
C SER A 318 -12.23 -14.80 10.65
N ILE A 319 -12.20 -13.53 10.24
CA ILE A 319 -11.63 -12.42 11.03
C ILE A 319 -12.63 -11.70 11.92
N GLY A 320 -13.94 -11.86 11.69
CA GLY A 320 -14.98 -11.12 12.40
C GLY A 320 -14.98 -11.35 13.92
N GLY A 321 -14.45 -12.48 14.39
CA GLY A 321 -14.22 -12.72 15.82
C GLY A 321 -13.24 -11.73 16.45
N VAL A 322 -12.17 -11.36 15.74
CA VAL A 322 -11.15 -10.40 16.18
C VAL A 322 -11.73 -9.00 16.21
N TYR A 323 -12.40 -8.56 15.15
CA TYR A 323 -13.07 -7.25 15.10
C TYR A 323 -14.13 -7.10 16.21
N ARG A 324 -14.86 -8.17 16.54
CA ARG A 324 -15.78 -8.17 17.67
C ARG A 324 -15.09 -7.93 19.01
N THR A 325 -13.83 -8.34 19.17
CA THR A 325 -13.06 -8.04 20.39
C THR A 325 -12.65 -6.58 20.47
N TRP A 326 -12.28 -5.96 19.35
CA TRP A 326 -11.83 -4.56 19.31
C TRP A 326 -12.93 -3.55 19.65
N ILE A 327 -14.18 -3.87 19.32
CA ILE A 327 -15.33 -3.01 19.66
C ILE A 327 -15.87 -3.22 21.09
N GLN A 328 -15.31 -4.15 21.86
CA GLN A 328 -15.62 -4.27 23.29
C GLN A 328 -14.73 -3.34 24.12
N PRO A 329 -15.16 -2.91 25.33
CA PRO A 329 -14.32 -2.09 26.21
C PRO A 329 -13.19 -2.88 26.91
N TYR A 330 -12.93 -4.12 26.49
CA TYR A 330 -11.90 -4.97 27.07
C TYR A 330 -10.54 -4.62 26.48
N SER A 331 -9.74 -3.87 27.23
CA SER A 331 -8.38 -3.50 26.83
C SER A 331 -7.34 -4.54 27.27
N GLY A 332 -6.25 -4.64 26.51
CA GLY A 332 -5.13 -5.52 26.81
C GLY A 332 -5.35 -7.00 26.43
N LYS A 333 -4.23 -7.72 26.24
CA LYS A 333 -4.22 -9.08 25.68
C LYS A 333 -5.00 -10.11 26.50
N TYR A 334 -5.00 -9.97 27.82
CA TYR A 334 -5.65 -10.95 28.71
C TYR A 334 -7.18 -10.82 28.69
N LEU A 335 -7.72 -9.61 28.84
CA LEU A 335 -9.17 -9.39 28.82
C LEU A 335 -9.76 -9.64 27.43
N ALA A 336 -9.07 -9.21 26.36
CA ALA A 336 -9.48 -9.54 25.00
C ALA A 336 -9.51 -11.07 24.77
N SER A 337 -8.51 -11.80 25.28
CA SER A 337 -8.47 -13.27 25.21
C SER A 337 -9.58 -13.92 26.02
N MET A 338 -9.87 -13.44 27.23
CA MET A 338 -10.99 -13.92 28.06
C MET A 338 -12.33 -13.71 27.38
N PHE A 339 -12.57 -12.54 26.78
CA PHE A 339 -13.76 -12.28 25.97
C PHE A 339 -13.85 -13.22 24.77
N LYS A 340 -12.76 -13.38 24.01
CA LYS A 340 -12.69 -14.29 22.86
C LYS A 340 -13.02 -15.75 23.23
N ARG A 341 -12.62 -16.18 24.43
CA ARG A 341 -12.87 -17.52 24.99
C ARG A 341 -14.24 -17.64 25.70
N GLY A 342 -15.05 -16.59 25.73
CA GLY A 342 -16.39 -16.61 26.33
C GLY A 342 -16.44 -16.44 27.84
N PHE A 343 -15.32 -16.12 28.50
CA PHE A 343 -15.28 -15.86 29.95
C PHE A 343 -15.79 -14.46 30.32
N LEU A 344 -15.82 -13.53 29.36
CA LEU A 344 -16.41 -12.20 29.54
C LEU A 344 -17.63 -12.04 28.61
N PRO A 345 -18.73 -11.42 29.08
CA PRO A 345 -19.90 -11.20 28.25
C PRO A 345 -19.64 -10.12 27.18
N SER A 346 -20.43 -10.10 26.12
CA SER A 346 -20.46 -8.91 25.24
C SER A 346 -21.30 -7.83 25.89
N LEU A 347 -20.76 -6.61 26.01
CA LEU A 347 -21.50 -5.46 26.54
C LEU A 347 -22.33 -4.74 25.45
N LEU A 348 -22.22 -5.19 24.20
CA LEU A 348 -23.00 -4.66 23.08
C LEU A 348 -24.27 -5.49 22.88
N GLY A 349 -25.39 -5.07 23.47
CA GLY A 349 -26.71 -5.67 23.20
C GLY A 349 -27.16 -5.50 21.73
N LYS A 350 -28.20 -6.22 21.31
CA LYS A 350 -28.74 -6.15 19.93
C LYS A 350 -29.05 -4.71 19.49
N THR A 351 -29.67 -3.91 20.37
CA THR A 351 -30.00 -2.50 20.10
C THR A 351 -28.74 -1.65 19.88
N LYS A 352 -27.72 -1.80 20.73
CA LYS A 352 -26.46 -1.06 20.60
C LYS A 352 -25.70 -1.45 19.33
N ARG A 353 -25.69 -2.74 18.97
CA ARG A 353 -25.11 -3.19 17.70
C ARG A 353 -25.81 -2.55 16.50
N ARG A 354 -27.15 -2.53 16.47
CA ARG A 354 -27.92 -1.85 15.41
C ARG A 354 -27.56 -0.36 15.31
N LEU A 355 -27.44 0.32 16.46
CA LEU A 355 -27.03 1.73 16.50
C LEU A 355 -25.63 1.92 15.90
N ILE A 356 -24.62 1.19 16.40
CA ILE A 356 -23.24 1.29 15.91
C ILE A 356 -23.16 0.99 14.41
N THR A 357 -23.85 -0.07 13.95
CA THR A 357 -23.92 -0.40 12.53
C THR A 357 -24.53 0.75 11.72
N ASN A 358 -25.59 1.40 12.19
CA ASN A 358 -26.17 2.56 11.49
C ASN A 358 -25.24 3.77 11.50
N LEU A 359 -24.54 4.03 12.61
CA LEU A 359 -23.57 5.11 12.71
C LEU A 359 -22.42 4.96 11.71
N ILE A 360 -21.99 3.72 11.44
CA ILE A 360 -20.91 3.44 10.49
C ILE A 360 -21.43 3.45 9.04
N ARG A 361 -22.62 2.87 8.79
CA ARG A 361 -23.17 2.71 7.43
C ARG A 361 -23.65 4.01 6.80
N SER A 362 -24.22 4.92 7.59
CA SER A 362 -24.72 6.20 7.09
C SER A 362 -23.57 7.19 7.05
N GLU A 363 -23.26 7.73 5.87
CA GLU A 363 -22.12 8.63 5.66
C GLU A 363 -22.18 9.83 6.60
N SER A 364 -23.33 10.52 6.66
CA SER A 364 -23.51 11.67 7.54
C SER A 364 -23.37 11.32 9.03
N ASN A 365 -23.81 10.13 9.45
CA ASN A 365 -23.61 9.70 10.84
C ASN A 365 -22.15 9.32 11.11
N ARG A 366 -21.45 8.76 10.11
CA ARG A 366 -20.04 8.40 10.19
C ARG A 366 -19.19 9.65 10.38
N ASP A 367 -19.48 10.72 9.63
CA ASP A 367 -18.78 12.01 9.75
C ASP A 367 -18.92 12.60 11.16
N VAL A 368 -20.14 12.56 11.72
CA VAL A 368 -20.39 13.01 13.10
C VAL A 368 -19.69 12.12 14.11
N LEU A 369 -19.70 10.79 13.92
CA LEU A 369 -19.02 9.83 14.80
C LEU A 369 -17.50 10.05 14.81
N LEU A 370 -16.89 10.19 13.63
CA LEU A 370 -15.46 10.45 13.50
C LEU A 370 -15.07 11.77 14.18
N SER A 371 -15.81 12.85 13.91
CA SER A 371 -15.57 14.15 14.54
C SER A 371 -15.73 14.10 16.08
N ALA A 372 -16.65 13.29 16.60
CA ALA A 372 -16.81 13.10 18.03
C ALA A 372 -15.62 12.35 18.65
N LEU A 373 -15.14 11.29 18.01
CA LEU A 373 -14.01 10.49 18.50
C LEU A 373 -12.68 11.27 18.41
N GLU A 374 -12.42 11.97 17.33
CA GLU A 374 -11.18 12.74 17.13
C GLU A 374 -11.00 13.85 18.18
N LYS A 375 -12.09 14.51 18.58
CA LYS A 375 -12.06 15.53 19.65
C LYS A 375 -11.59 14.96 20.99
N GLU A 376 -11.94 13.71 21.28
CA GLU A 376 -11.56 13.04 22.53
C GLU A 376 -10.11 12.54 22.48
N ILE A 377 -9.63 12.11 21.31
CA ILE A 377 -8.28 11.55 21.11
C ILE A 377 -7.23 12.67 21.07
N THR A 378 -7.51 13.78 20.39
CA THR A 378 -6.52 14.84 20.17
C THR A 378 -6.29 15.74 21.38
N GLY A 379 -7.09 15.66 22.45
CA GLY A 379 -6.96 16.54 23.63
C GLY A 379 -7.13 18.04 23.34
N TRP A 380 -7.43 18.42 22.09
CA TRP A 380 -7.62 19.80 21.66
C TRP A 380 -9.09 20.18 21.83
N SER A 381 -9.46 20.58 23.04
CA SER A 381 -10.49 21.60 23.16
C SER A 381 -9.96 22.86 22.47
N LYS A 382 -10.55 23.25 21.34
CA LYS A 382 -10.52 24.66 20.92
C LYS A 382 -11.04 25.48 22.11
N LYS A 383 -10.12 26.11 22.83
CA LYS A 383 -10.40 27.29 23.65
C LYS A 383 -9.96 28.50 22.87
#